data_AF-A0AAD7ADZ2-F1
#
_entry.id   AF-A0AAD7ADZ2-F1
#
_cell.length_a   1.000
_cell.length_b   1.000
_cell.length_c   1.000
_cell.angle_alpha   90.00
_cell.angle_beta   90.00
_cell.angle_gamma   90.00
#
_symmetry.space_group_name_H-M   'P 1'
#
loop_
_entity.id
_entity.type
_entity.pdbx_description
1 polymer ?
#
loop_
_entity_poly.entity_id
_entity_poly.type
_entity_poly.pdbx_seq_one_letter_code
_entity_poly.pdbx_strand_id
1 'polypeptide(L)'
;MAPDPLGVLRRGLKDLRKHIQSRKKTLQSRLSQKQTISAEDSDWLDNHANFIDEERLLEELENASGYEQGLSRLSLAKQGAWKKLKEFAEGVKTSVPIPTASAKRKRPEKKPVVPEGKQPGKKKAVAPVFTKKENATLEQRIEILDWFHSNRKNQSKTAKHFDPIYPNLCLKQPLISSWVHNEAKWRADSQSHAGAAQKAKRLRQTQHPEVSEMLDLWVEQAMAQDLLLSGEARNGMREYKRHGEAASADPEAVQKEKERMKGIISKYGYQPRNIFNMDETGLFYA
;
A
#
# COMPACT_ATOMS: atom_id res chain seq x y z
N MET A 1 -8.34 41.21 -33.42
CA MET A 1 -8.26 40.87 -31.98
C MET A 1 -7.70 39.47 -31.88
N ALA A 2 -6.55 39.28 -31.21
CA ALA A 2 -6.01 37.95 -31.00
C ALA A 2 -7.01 37.11 -30.17
N PRO A 3 -7.26 35.83 -30.51
CA PRO A 3 -8.16 35.01 -29.73
C PRO A 3 -7.62 34.86 -28.30
N ASP A 4 -8.51 35.05 -27.32
CA ASP A 4 -8.18 34.80 -25.91
C ASP A 4 -7.61 33.37 -25.77
N PRO A 5 -6.35 33.23 -25.31
CA PRO A 5 -5.69 31.93 -25.26
C PRO A 5 -6.41 30.94 -24.33
N LEU A 6 -7.07 31.42 -23.26
CA LEU A 6 -7.91 30.58 -22.40
C LEU A 6 -9.16 30.09 -23.14
N GLY A 7 -9.80 30.97 -23.92
CA GLY A 7 -10.91 30.61 -24.80
C GLY A 7 -10.57 29.57 -25.88
N VAL A 8 -9.33 29.52 -26.36
CA VAL A 8 -8.86 28.45 -27.26
C VAL A 8 -8.77 27.12 -26.52
N LEU A 9 -8.16 27.09 -25.33
CA LEU A 9 -8.02 25.86 -24.54
C LEU A 9 -9.36 25.31 -24.05
N ARG A 10 -10.30 26.17 -23.64
CA ARG A 10 -11.67 25.77 -23.28
C ARG A 10 -12.42 25.11 -24.43
N ARG A 11 -12.25 25.62 -25.66
CA ARG A 11 -12.80 24.99 -26.87
C ARG A 11 -12.17 23.60 -27.10
N GLY A 12 -10.85 23.51 -26.99
CA GLY A 12 -10.13 22.23 -27.06
C GLY A 12 -10.65 21.19 -26.07
N LEU A 13 -10.87 21.58 -24.82
CA LEU A 13 -11.42 20.69 -23.79
C LEU A 13 -12.85 20.23 -24.14
N LYS A 14 -13.69 21.14 -24.63
CA LYS A 14 -15.06 20.81 -25.03
C LYS A 14 -15.09 19.79 -26.16
N ASP A 15 -14.19 19.92 -27.12
CA ASP A 15 -14.13 19.01 -28.27
C ASP A 15 -13.48 17.67 -27.90
N LEU A 16 -12.47 17.67 -27.02
CA LEU A 16 -11.92 16.45 -26.41
C LEU A 16 -13.02 15.67 -25.67
N ARG A 17 -13.82 16.36 -24.84
CA ARG A 17 -14.93 15.74 -24.08
C ARG A 17 -15.97 15.12 -25.00
N LYS A 18 -16.37 15.80 -26.09
CA LYS A 18 -17.30 15.25 -27.09
C LYS A 18 -16.72 13.99 -27.74
N HIS A 19 -15.44 14.03 -28.13
CA HIS A 19 -14.76 12.90 -28.76
C HIS A 19 -14.76 11.67 -27.85
N ILE A 20 -14.38 11.84 -26.58
CA ILE A 20 -14.39 10.78 -25.57
C ILE A 20 -15.81 10.28 -25.29
N GLN A 21 -16.79 11.18 -25.18
CA GLN A 21 -18.17 10.83 -24.87
C GLN A 21 -18.80 9.93 -25.94
N SER A 22 -18.44 10.12 -27.22
CA SER A 22 -18.88 9.23 -28.30
C SER A 22 -18.42 7.78 -28.06
N ARG A 23 -17.11 7.57 -27.83
CA ARG A 23 -16.56 6.23 -27.56
C ARG A 23 -17.07 5.65 -26.24
N LYS A 24 -17.20 6.46 -25.18
CA LYS A 24 -17.79 6.03 -23.90
C LYS A 24 -19.22 5.51 -24.05
N LYS A 25 -20.06 6.16 -24.86
CA LYS A 25 -21.43 5.69 -25.16
C LYS A 25 -21.42 4.32 -25.84
N THR A 26 -20.51 4.09 -26.78
CA THR A 26 -20.38 2.78 -27.43
C THR A 26 -19.98 1.68 -26.43
N LEU A 27 -19.06 1.97 -25.52
CA LEU A 27 -18.66 1.03 -24.47
C LEU A 27 -19.80 0.74 -23.49
N GLN A 28 -20.55 1.76 -23.08
CA GLN A 28 -21.73 1.59 -22.23
C GLN A 28 -22.80 0.71 -22.90
N SER A 29 -23.00 0.85 -24.21
CA SER A 29 -23.92 -0.02 -24.97
C SER A 29 -23.44 -1.48 -25.06
N ARG A 30 -22.13 -1.73 -25.08
CA ARG A 30 -21.59 -3.10 -25.04
C ARG A 30 -21.72 -3.71 -23.65
N LEU A 31 -21.49 -2.91 -22.61
CA LEU A 31 -21.68 -3.32 -21.22
C LEU A 31 -23.13 -3.67 -20.90
N SER A 32 -24.10 -2.90 -21.41
CA SER A 32 -25.52 -3.24 -21.24
C SER A 32 -25.91 -4.53 -21.96
N GLN A 33 -25.18 -4.90 -23.01
CA GLN A 33 -25.28 -6.20 -23.70
C GLN A 33 -24.47 -7.33 -23.03
N LYS A 34 -23.94 -7.10 -21.82
CA LYS A 34 -23.10 -8.04 -21.05
C LYS A 34 -21.83 -8.51 -21.80
N GLN A 35 -21.33 -7.72 -22.74
CA GLN A 35 -20.06 -8.01 -23.41
C GLN A 35 -18.86 -7.58 -22.55
N THR A 36 -17.76 -8.31 -22.64
CA THR A 36 -16.50 -7.98 -21.96
C THR A 36 -15.80 -6.80 -22.64
N ILE A 37 -15.22 -5.91 -21.85
CA ILE A 37 -14.39 -4.80 -22.36
C ILE A 37 -13.05 -5.37 -22.85
N SER A 38 -12.60 -4.94 -24.04
CA SER A 38 -11.27 -5.30 -24.57
C SER A 38 -10.15 -4.66 -23.75
N ALA A 39 -8.97 -5.28 -23.70
CA ALA A 39 -7.78 -4.69 -23.07
C ALA A 39 -7.45 -3.30 -23.65
N GLU A 40 -7.64 -3.12 -24.97
CA GLU A 40 -7.43 -1.82 -25.64
C GLU A 40 -8.42 -0.74 -25.18
N ASP A 41 -9.65 -1.14 -24.87
CA ASP A 41 -10.68 -0.22 -24.38
C ASP A 41 -10.44 0.14 -22.90
N SER A 42 -9.88 -0.79 -22.11
CA SER A 42 -9.42 -0.51 -20.74
C SER A 42 -8.24 0.46 -20.74
N ASP A 43 -7.19 0.19 -21.52
CA ASP A 43 -6.03 1.07 -21.64
C ASP A 43 -6.42 2.47 -22.12
N TRP A 44 -7.42 2.55 -23.00
CA TRP A 44 -7.97 3.82 -23.45
C TRP A 44 -8.71 4.58 -22.35
N LEU A 45 -9.46 3.88 -21.48
CA LEU A 45 -10.17 4.50 -20.35
C LEU A 45 -9.19 5.12 -19.33
N ASP A 46 -8.10 4.41 -19.04
CA ASP A 46 -7.12 4.84 -18.04
C ASP A 46 -6.26 6.01 -18.52
N ASN A 47 -5.85 6.00 -19.81
CA ASN A 47 -4.89 6.99 -20.33
C ASN A 47 -5.54 8.12 -21.13
N HIS A 48 -6.42 7.78 -22.08
CA HIS A 48 -6.92 8.75 -23.06
C HIS A 48 -8.27 9.36 -22.67
N ALA A 49 -9.12 8.62 -21.97
CA ALA A 49 -10.41 9.09 -21.49
C ALA A 49 -10.32 9.87 -20.17
N ASN A 50 -9.17 9.81 -19.49
CA ASN A 50 -8.88 10.61 -18.31
C ASN A 50 -8.38 11.99 -18.76
N PHE A 51 -9.15 13.04 -18.44
CA PHE A 51 -8.84 14.43 -18.80
C PHE A 51 -8.70 15.35 -17.57
N ILE A 52 -8.48 14.77 -16.39
CA ILE A 52 -8.33 15.50 -15.12
C ILE A 52 -7.14 16.46 -15.19
N ASP A 53 -6.06 16.07 -15.88
CA ASP A 53 -4.88 16.91 -16.04
C ASP A 53 -5.17 18.15 -16.89
N GLU A 54 -5.99 18.03 -17.92
CA GLU A 54 -6.44 19.11 -18.80
C GLU A 54 -7.42 20.06 -18.09
N GLU A 55 -8.30 19.55 -17.24
CA GLU A 55 -9.20 20.38 -16.40
C GLU A 55 -8.42 21.15 -15.35
N ARG A 56 -7.54 20.47 -14.61
CA ARG A 56 -6.69 21.10 -13.59
C ARG A 56 -5.75 22.14 -14.18
N LEU A 57 -5.23 21.90 -15.39
CA LEU A 57 -4.44 22.87 -16.13
C LEU A 57 -5.24 24.16 -16.37
N LEU A 58 -6.49 24.05 -16.83
CA LEU A 58 -7.35 25.19 -17.09
C LEU A 58 -7.67 25.96 -15.81
N GLU A 59 -7.96 25.28 -14.71
CA GLU A 59 -8.18 25.90 -13.40
C GLU A 59 -6.95 26.68 -12.91
N GLU A 60 -5.75 26.10 -13.06
CA GLU A 60 -4.51 26.77 -12.67
C GLU A 60 -4.19 27.98 -13.56
N LEU A 61 -4.48 27.91 -14.85
CA LEU A 61 -4.30 29.03 -15.78
C LEU A 61 -5.36 30.13 -15.57
N GLU A 62 -6.56 29.78 -15.13
CA GLU A 62 -7.64 30.73 -14.80
C GLU A 62 -7.40 31.43 -13.45
N ASN A 63 -6.81 30.74 -12.48
CA ASN A 63 -6.44 31.30 -11.18
C ASN A 63 -5.12 32.10 -11.21
N ALA A 64 -4.32 31.95 -12.28
CA ALA A 64 -3.08 32.71 -12.43
C ALA A 64 -3.39 34.17 -12.79
N SER A 65 -2.62 35.10 -12.21
CA SER A 65 -2.68 36.55 -12.51
C SER A 65 -2.35 36.91 -13.97
N GLY A 66 -1.88 35.95 -14.76
CA GLY A 66 -1.66 36.10 -16.20
C GLY A 66 -1.33 34.76 -16.87
N TYR A 67 -1.83 34.57 -18.09
CA TYR A 67 -1.66 33.35 -18.89
C TYR A 67 -0.18 32.95 -19.06
N GLU A 68 0.69 33.91 -19.35
CA GLU A 68 2.14 33.67 -19.54
C GLU A 68 2.86 33.29 -18.23
N GLN A 69 2.42 33.85 -17.10
CA GLN A 69 2.94 33.49 -15.77
C GLN A 69 2.48 32.08 -15.38
N GLY A 70 1.24 31.72 -15.71
CA GLY A 70 0.71 30.37 -15.53
C GLY A 70 1.46 29.34 -16.36
N LEU A 71 1.72 29.62 -17.64
CA LEU A 71 2.53 28.78 -18.53
C LEU A 71 3.98 28.59 -18.04
N SER A 72 4.58 29.61 -17.44
CA SER A 72 5.95 29.53 -16.92
C SER A 72 6.05 28.65 -15.66
N ARG A 73 4.95 28.50 -14.92
CA ARG A 73 4.86 27.66 -13.71
C ARG A 73 4.46 26.22 -14.00
N LEU A 74 4.18 25.88 -15.27
CA LEU A 74 3.69 24.56 -15.65
C LEU A 74 4.78 23.48 -15.54
N SER A 75 4.44 22.36 -14.89
CA SER A 75 5.31 21.17 -14.85
C SER A 75 5.32 20.43 -16.21
N LEU A 76 6.35 19.62 -16.45
CA LEU A 76 6.49 18.78 -17.67
C LEU A 76 5.24 17.96 -17.99
N ALA A 77 4.56 17.41 -16.96
CA ALA A 77 3.32 16.65 -17.15
C ALA A 77 2.17 17.53 -17.68
N LYS A 78 2.03 18.74 -17.15
CA LYS A 78 0.99 19.71 -17.56
C LYS A 78 1.27 20.33 -18.92
N GLN A 79 2.53 20.39 -19.35
CA GLN A 79 2.89 20.78 -20.72
C GLN A 79 2.34 19.80 -21.77
N GLY A 80 2.28 18.50 -21.43
CA GLY A 80 1.63 17.49 -22.27
C GLY A 80 0.13 17.75 -22.42
N ALA A 81 -0.55 18.05 -21.31
CA ALA A 81 -1.97 18.40 -21.31
C ALA A 81 -2.26 19.68 -22.12
N TRP A 82 -1.40 20.70 -22.01
CA TRP A 82 -1.53 21.93 -22.80
C TRP A 82 -1.40 21.68 -24.31
N LYS A 83 -0.41 20.89 -24.73
CA LYS A 83 -0.23 20.51 -26.15
C LYS A 83 -1.46 19.79 -26.68
N LYS A 84 -1.97 18.81 -25.94
CA LYS A 84 -3.17 18.05 -26.30
C LYS A 84 -4.39 18.95 -26.45
N LEU A 85 -4.63 19.88 -25.52
CA LEU A 85 -5.74 20.84 -25.63
C LEU A 85 -5.59 21.77 -26.84
N LYS A 86 -4.38 22.24 -27.11
CA LYS A 86 -4.08 23.10 -28.25
C LYS A 86 -4.30 22.37 -29.59
N GLU A 87 -3.83 21.13 -29.69
CA GLU A 87 -4.02 20.29 -30.88
C GLU A 87 -5.50 20.02 -31.19
N PHE A 88 -6.30 19.72 -30.15
CA PHE A 88 -7.75 19.56 -30.30
C PHE A 88 -8.45 20.87 -30.68
N ALA A 89 -7.97 22.02 -30.20
CA ALA A 89 -8.52 23.33 -30.55
C ALA A 89 -8.15 23.77 -31.98
N GLU A 90 -6.98 23.37 -32.48
CA GLU A 90 -6.51 23.65 -33.84
C GLU A 90 -7.07 22.67 -34.89
N GLY A 91 -7.81 21.64 -34.46
CA GLY A 91 -8.45 20.68 -35.36
C GLY A 91 -7.49 19.74 -36.09
N VAL A 92 -6.23 19.66 -35.63
CA VAL A 92 -5.22 18.77 -36.21
C VAL A 92 -5.53 17.33 -35.78
N LYS A 93 -6.13 16.56 -36.70
CA LYS A 93 -6.33 15.13 -36.53
C LYS A 93 -5.01 14.42 -36.86
N THR A 94 -4.19 14.12 -35.86
CA THR A 94 -3.00 13.28 -36.06
C THR A 94 -2.94 12.08 -35.14
N SER A 95 -2.84 10.95 -35.82
CA SER A 95 -2.65 9.57 -35.39
C SER A 95 -1.19 9.28 -34.99
N VAL A 96 -0.63 10.00 -34.02
CA VAL A 96 0.74 9.73 -33.54
C VAL A 96 0.72 9.43 -32.05
N PRO A 97 1.17 8.23 -31.62
CA PRO A 97 1.31 7.91 -30.21
C PRO A 97 2.49 8.70 -29.65
N ILE A 98 2.20 9.66 -28.77
CA ILE A 98 3.22 10.30 -27.94
C ILE A 98 3.78 9.21 -26.99
N PRO A 99 5.10 8.97 -26.95
CA PRO A 99 5.68 7.88 -26.19
C PRO A 99 5.64 8.21 -24.70
N THR A 100 4.72 7.60 -23.96
CA THR A 100 4.84 7.48 -22.51
C THR A 100 5.66 6.24 -22.19
N ALA A 101 6.76 6.47 -21.47
CA ALA A 101 7.75 5.46 -21.12
C ALA A 101 7.12 4.39 -20.21
N SER A 102 6.76 3.25 -20.79
CA SER A 102 6.47 1.99 -20.08
C SER A 102 6.72 0.79 -21.00
N ALA A 103 7.91 0.76 -21.62
CA ALA A 103 8.31 -0.38 -22.44
C ALA A 103 8.66 -1.60 -21.57
N LYS A 104 7.81 -2.63 -21.68
CA LYS A 104 8.13 -4.08 -21.65
C LYS A 104 8.82 -4.65 -20.40
N ARG A 105 8.05 -5.45 -19.64
CA ARG A 105 8.53 -6.74 -19.11
C ARG A 105 7.47 -7.83 -19.30
N LYS A 106 7.52 -8.53 -20.44
CA LYS A 106 6.86 -9.84 -20.60
C LYS A 106 7.61 -10.84 -19.70
N ARG A 107 6.88 -11.50 -18.79
CA ARG A 107 7.38 -12.58 -17.94
C ARG A 107 6.91 -13.92 -18.55
N PRO A 108 7.79 -14.94 -18.68
CA PRO A 108 7.41 -16.20 -19.32
C PRO A 108 6.50 -17.04 -18.41
N GLU A 109 5.51 -17.68 -19.03
CA GLU A 109 4.59 -18.65 -18.42
C GLU A 109 5.36 -19.88 -17.90
N LYS A 110 5.05 -20.31 -16.68
CA LYS A 110 5.45 -21.64 -16.16
C LYS A 110 4.21 -22.53 -16.04
N LYS A 111 4.37 -23.75 -16.58
CA LYS A 111 3.39 -24.84 -16.62
C LYS A 111 2.91 -25.29 -15.21
N PRO A 112 1.73 -25.93 -15.12
CA PRO A 112 1.12 -26.31 -13.86
C PRO A 112 1.80 -27.55 -13.27
N VAL A 113 2.07 -27.52 -11.96
CA VAL A 113 2.43 -28.71 -11.17
C VAL A 113 1.22 -29.11 -10.33
N VAL A 114 0.83 -30.36 -10.50
CA VAL A 114 -0.29 -31.07 -9.88
C VAL A 114 -0.10 -31.17 -8.35
N PRO A 115 -1.16 -31.05 -7.53
CA PRO A 115 -1.07 -31.23 -6.08
C PRO A 115 -1.19 -32.72 -5.71
N GLU A 116 -0.11 -33.32 -5.21
CA GLU A 116 -0.20 -34.60 -4.49
C GLU A 116 -0.62 -34.34 -3.04
N GLY A 117 -1.78 -34.90 -2.68
CA GLY A 117 -2.35 -34.82 -1.34
C GLY A 117 -1.68 -35.75 -0.33
N LYS A 118 -1.85 -35.41 0.95
CA LYS A 118 -1.84 -36.35 2.08
C LYS A 118 -2.65 -35.77 3.24
N GLN A 119 -3.82 -36.36 3.50
CA GLN A 119 -4.47 -36.36 4.82
C GLN A 119 -4.08 -37.68 5.56
N PRO A 120 -4.64 -37.99 6.74
CA PRO A 120 -4.33 -37.43 8.05
C PRO A 120 -3.76 -38.52 9.00
N GLY A 121 -2.73 -38.19 9.79
CA GLY A 121 -2.05 -39.13 10.68
C GLY A 121 -2.37 -38.92 12.16
N LYS A 122 -2.92 -39.95 12.79
CA LYS A 122 -3.33 -40.16 14.19
C LYS A 122 -2.50 -39.48 15.30
N LYS A 123 -3.25 -39.00 16.31
CA LYS A 123 -2.77 -38.49 17.62
C LYS A 123 -1.89 -39.53 18.34
N LYS A 124 -0.70 -39.11 18.78
CA LYS A 124 0.03 -39.72 19.90
C LYS A 124 0.40 -38.62 20.88
N ALA A 125 0.14 -38.85 22.17
CA ALA A 125 0.55 -37.98 23.26
C ALA A 125 2.09 -37.96 23.33
N VAL A 126 2.66 -36.77 23.16
CA VAL A 126 4.10 -36.53 23.30
C VAL A 126 4.27 -35.61 24.50
N ALA A 127 5.17 -35.98 25.41
CA ALA A 127 5.63 -35.12 26.49
C ALA A 127 6.05 -33.73 25.94
N PRO A 128 5.93 -32.64 26.71
CA PRO A 128 6.05 -31.30 26.16
C PRO A 128 7.49 -31.03 25.71
N VAL A 129 7.73 -31.21 24.42
CA VAL A 129 8.96 -30.77 23.77
C VAL A 129 8.86 -29.26 23.67
N PHE A 130 9.68 -28.56 24.45
CA PHE A 130 9.86 -27.12 24.33
C PHE A 130 10.50 -26.82 22.97
N THR A 131 9.71 -26.40 21.99
CA THR A 131 10.20 -26.21 20.63
C THR A 131 10.46 -24.75 20.25
N LYS A 132 9.86 -23.78 20.96
CA LYS A 132 10.10 -22.31 20.89
C LYS A 132 9.08 -21.57 21.79
N LYS A 133 9.41 -20.35 22.23
CA LYS A 133 8.46 -19.46 22.92
C LYS A 133 7.33 -19.03 21.96
N GLU A 134 6.09 -19.25 22.35
CA GLU A 134 4.90 -18.90 21.58
C GLU A 134 4.16 -17.69 22.18
N ASN A 135 3.50 -16.91 21.32
CA ASN A 135 2.61 -15.84 21.74
C ASN A 135 1.22 -16.41 22.04
N ALA A 136 0.65 -16.03 23.19
CA ALA A 136 -0.70 -16.42 23.60
C ALA A 136 -1.76 -15.92 22.60
N THR A 137 -2.65 -16.83 22.19
CA THR A 137 -3.87 -16.53 21.42
C THR A 137 -4.90 -15.79 22.27
N LEU A 138 -5.88 -15.15 21.64
CA LEU A 138 -6.92 -14.40 22.35
C LEU A 138 -7.77 -15.33 23.24
N GLU A 139 -8.12 -16.51 22.75
CA GLU A 139 -8.81 -17.57 23.51
C GLU A 139 -8.04 -17.96 24.78
N GLN A 140 -6.76 -18.26 24.64
CA GLN A 140 -5.90 -18.63 25.78
C GLN A 140 -5.79 -17.51 26.81
N ARG A 141 -5.77 -16.24 26.38
CA ARG A 141 -5.72 -15.11 27.31
C ARG A 141 -7.00 -15.00 28.13
N ILE A 142 -8.16 -15.21 27.51
CA ILE A 142 -9.46 -15.14 28.18
C ILE A 142 -9.61 -16.29 29.16
N GLU A 143 -9.27 -17.52 28.76
CA GLU A 143 -9.28 -18.70 29.65
C GLU A 143 -8.43 -18.47 30.91
N ILE A 144 -7.22 -17.91 30.73
CA ILE A 144 -6.31 -17.61 31.85
C ILE A 144 -6.87 -16.48 32.74
N LEU A 145 -7.53 -15.48 32.16
CA LEU A 145 -8.15 -14.38 32.90
C LEU A 145 -9.41 -14.82 33.66
N ASP A 146 -10.25 -15.66 33.05
CA ASP A 146 -11.44 -16.23 33.70
C ASP A 146 -11.04 -17.08 34.91
N TRP A 147 -10.03 -17.93 34.75
CA TRP A 147 -9.47 -18.71 35.86
C TRP A 147 -8.89 -17.81 36.96
N PHE A 148 -8.21 -16.71 36.61
CA PHE A 148 -7.67 -15.74 37.57
C PHE A 148 -8.76 -15.11 38.44
N HIS A 149 -9.91 -14.75 37.85
CA HIS A 149 -11.05 -14.22 38.59
C HIS A 149 -11.77 -15.27 39.43
N SER A 150 -11.86 -16.51 38.95
CA SER A 150 -12.39 -17.63 39.74
C SER A 150 -11.47 -18.01 40.92
N ASN A 151 -10.16 -17.79 40.83
CA ASN A 151 -9.16 -18.25 41.81
C ASN A 151 -8.55 -17.13 42.68
N ARG A 152 -9.40 -16.31 43.31
CA ARG A 152 -9.02 -15.28 44.29
C ARG A 152 -7.96 -14.29 43.80
N LYS A 153 -7.78 -14.11 42.49
CA LYS A 153 -6.88 -13.11 41.88
C LYS A 153 -5.40 -13.27 42.26
N ASN A 154 -4.91 -14.50 42.40
CA ASN A 154 -3.49 -14.75 42.68
C ASN A 154 -2.71 -15.03 41.39
N GLN A 155 -1.94 -14.04 40.94
CA GLN A 155 -1.20 -14.08 39.67
C GLN A 155 -0.12 -15.17 39.67
N SER A 156 0.60 -15.35 40.77
CA SER A 156 1.66 -16.36 40.89
C SER A 156 1.11 -17.78 40.86
N LYS A 157 -0.06 -18.02 41.47
CA LYS A 157 -0.74 -19.33 41.41
C LYS A 157 -1.29 -19.62 40.01
N THR A 158 -1.79 -18.59 39.33
CA THR A 158 -2.27 -18.69 37.95
C THR A 158 -1.14 -19.09 37.00
N ALA A 159 0.02 -18.44 37.09
CA ALA A 159 1.19 -18.81 36.28
C ALA A 159 1.59 -20.27 36.47
N LYS A 160 1.72 -20.72 37.73
CA LYS A 160 2.07 -22.12 38.05
C LYS A 160 1.05 -23.14 37.56
N HIS A 161 -0.24 -22.78 37.54
CA HIS A 161 -1.30 -23.67 37.08
C HIS A 161 -1.26 -23.86 35.55
N PHE A 162 -0.98 -22.80 34.80
CA PHE A 162 -0.97 -22.84 33.33
C PHE A 162 0.40 -23.15 32.72
N ASP A 163 1.50 -23.09 33.47
CA ASP A 163 2.82 -23.56 33.01
C ASP A 163 2.82 -25.01 32.48
N PRO A 164 2.20 -26.01 33.16
CA PRO A 164 2.11 -27.38 32.62
C PRO A 164 1.10 -27.53 31.46
N ILE A 165 0.07 -26.70 31.41
CA ILE A 165 -0.98 -26.72 30.37
C ILE A 165 -0.46 -26.09 29.07
N TYR A 166 0.31 -25.02 29.21
CA TYR A 166 0.84 -24.18 28.14
C TYR A 166 2.36 -23.94 28.31
N PRO A 167 3.20 -24.98 28.20
CA PRO A 167 4.64 -24.89 28.49
C PRO A 167 5.39 -23.92 27.56
N ASN A 168 4.91 -23.75 26.32
CA ASN A 168 5.51 -22.85 25.33
C ASN A 168 5.14 -21.38 25.53
N LEU A 169 4.13 -21.05 26.35
CA LEU A 169 3.75 -19.67 26.64
C LEU A 169 4.68 -19.01 27.67
N CYS A 170 5.34 -19.81 28.52
CA CYS A 170 6.24 -19.36 29.59
C CYS A 170 5.62 -18.22 30.43
N LEU A 171 4.51 -18.52 31.10
CA LEU A 171 3.73 -17.52 31.82
C LEU A 171 4.50 -17.08 33.07
N LYS A 172 4.74 -15.78 33.18
CA LYS A 172 5.33 -15.17 34.38
C LYS A 172 4.31 -14.28 35.06
N GLN A 173 4.42 -14.13 36.38
CA GLN A 173 3.53 -13.26 37.15
C GLN A 173 3.39 -11.83 36.56
N PRO A 174 4.46 -11.15 36.09
CA PRO A 174 4.34 -9.83 35.46
C PRO A 174 3.54 -9.83 34.16
N LEU A 175 3.59 -10.93 33.38
CA LEU A 175 2.85 -11.05 32.13
C LEU A 175 1.34 -11.13 32.40
N ILE A 176 0.94 -11.90 33.40
CA ILE A 176 -0.47 -11.99 33.83
C ILE A 176 -0.93 -10.63 34.37
N SER A 177 -0.09 -9.92 35.14
CA SER A 177 -0.40 -8.56 35.58
C SER A 177 -0.66 -7.61 34.41
N SER A 178 0.15 -7.69 33.34
CA SER A 178 -0.04 -6.88 32.13
C SER A 178 -1.33 -7.24 31.38
N TRP A 179 -1.78 -8.50 31.45
CA TRP A 179 -3.03 -8.93 30.83
C TRP A 179 -4.25 -8.48 31.62
N VAL A 180 -4.18 -8.53 32.95
CA VAL A 180 -5.24 -8.02 33.83
C VAL A 180 -5.44 -6.51 33.63
N HIS A 181 -4.36 -5.74 33.49
CA HIS A 181 -4.47 -4.29 33.22
C HIS A 181 -5.18 -3.98 31.90
N ASN A 182 -4.98 -4.83 30.88
CA ASN A 182 -5.59 -4.67 29.55
C ASN A 182 -6.83 -5.56 29.35
N GLU A 183 -7.39 -6.11 30.42
CA GLU A 183 -8.46 -7.13 30.34
C GLU A 183 -9.71 -6.63 29.62
N ALA A 184 -10.15 -5.40 29.92
CA ALA A 184 -11.31 -4.80 29.28
C ALA A 184 -11.16 -4.76 27.75
N LYS A 185 -9.95 -4.47 27.26
CA LYS A 185 -9.62 -4.48 25.84
C LYS A 185 -9.69 -5.89 25.25
N TRP A 186 -9.08 -6.88 25.90
CA TRP A 186 -9.09 -8.25 25.41
C TRP A 186 -10.50 -8.86 25.36
N ARG A 187 -11.37 -8.51 26.32
CA ARG A 187 -12.77 -8.95 26.31
C ARG A 187 -13.59 -8.28 25.21
N ALA A 188 -13.40 -6.97 24.98
CA ALA A 188 -14.03 -6.27 23.86
C ALA A 188 -13.60 -6.88 22.52
N ASP A 189 -12.29 -7.06 22.31
CA ASP A 189 -11.73 -7.64 21.08
C ASP A 189 -12.25 -9.07 20.82
N SER A 190 -12.56 -9.85 21.87
CA SER A 190 -13.11 -11.20 21.73
C SER A 190 -14.59 -11.23 21.35
N GLN A 191 -15.37 -10.25 21.79
CA GLN A 191 -16.80 -10.17 21.49
C GLN A 191 -17.02 -9.66 20.06
N SER A 192 -16.17 -8.75 19.58
CA SER A 192 -16.20 -8.22 18.22
C SER A 192 -15.80 -9.24 17.14
N HIS A 193 -15.17 -10.35 17.51
CA HIS A 193 -14.55 -11.28 16.57
C HIS A 193 -15.01 -12.73 16.80
N ALA A 194 -16.05 -13.16 16.07
CA ALA A 194 -16.50 -14.55 16.07
C ALA A 194 -15.67 -15.41 15.08
N GLY A 195 -15.13 -16.54 15.54
CA GLY A 195 -14.48 -17.55 14.70
C GLY A 195 -12.97 -17.33 14.47
N ALA A 196 -12.56 -16.99 13.24
CA ALA A 196 -11.15 -17.05 12.81
C ALA A 196 -10.21 -16.05 13.53
N ALA A 197 -10.74 -14.94 14.02
CA ALA A 197 -9.98 -13.91 14.71
C ALA A 197 -9.69 -14.25 16.19
N GLN A 198 -10.36 -15.24 16.78
CA GLN A 198 -10.05 -15.74 18.13
C GLN A 198 -8.69 -16.47 18.19
N LYS A 199 -8.31 -17.10 17.07
CA LYS A 199 -6.99 -17.74 16.87
C LYS A 199 -5.88 -16.74 16.50
N ALA A 200 -6.20 -15.46 16.32
CA ALA A 200 -5.23 -14.45 15.96
C ALA A 200 -4.32 -14.11 17.15
N LYS A 201 -3.01 -13.99 16.87
CA LYS A 201 -1.98 -13.68 17.90
C LYS A 201 -1.79 -12.17 18.12
N ARG A 202 -2.23 -11.34 17.16
CA ARG A 202 -2.18 -9.87 17.18
C ARG A 202 -3.34 -9.32 16.34
N LEU A 203 -4.15 -8.41 16.89
CA LEU A 203 -4.95 -7.51 16.07
C LEU A 203 -3.99 -6.54 15.39
N ARG A 204 -3.96 -6.54 14.05
CA ARG A 204 -3.28 -5.47 13.30
C ARG A 204 -4.27 -4.33 13.18
N GLN A 205 -4.10 -3.29 13.99
CA GLN A 205 -4.77 -2.02 13.72
C GLN A 205 -4.09 -1.42 12.49
N THR A 206 -4.84 -1.32 11.39
CA THR A 206 -4.38 -0.58 10.20
C THR A 206 -4.29 0.90 10.55
N GLN A 207 -3.31 1.60 9.97
CA GLN A 207 -3.10 3.04 10.23
C GLN A 207 -4.34 3.89 9.88
N HIS A 208 -5.19 3.36 8.99
CA HIS A 208 -6.43 3.97 8.55
C HIS A 208 -7.56 2.92 8.64
N PRO A 209 -8.24 2.80 9.79
CA PRO A 209 -9.35 1.85 9.96
C PRO A 209 -10.50 2.18 8.99
N GLU A 210 -10.79 3.46 8.77
CA GLU A 210 -11.80 3.96 7.83
C GLU A 210 -11.61 3.43 6.40
N VAL A 211 -10.35 3.40 5.93
CA VAL A 211 -10.02 2.87 4.60
C VAL A 211 -10.20 1.36 4.54
N SER A 212 -9.94 0.66 5.65
CA SER A 212 -10.16 -0.80 5.72
C SER A 212 -11.65 -1.12 5.70
N GLU A 213 -12.47 -0.37 6.45
CA GLU A 213 -13.92 -0.51 6.44
C GLU A 213 -14.52 -0.21 5.05
N MET A 214 -14.06 0.85 4.38
CA MET A 214 -14.46 1.14 2.99
C MET A 214 -14.03 0.05 2.03
N LEU A 215 -12.87 -0.57 2.24
CA LEU A 215 -12.40 -1.68 1.42
C LEU A 215 -13.25 -2.93 1.64
N ASP A 216 -13.62 -3.23 2.89
CA ASP A 216 -14.50 -4.34 3.25
C ASP A 216 -15.89 -4.16 2.62
N LEU A 217 -16.48 -2.97 2.74
CA LEU A 217 -17.75 -2.62 2.08
C LEU A 217 -17.66 -2.74 0.55
N TRP A 218 -16.54 -2.35 -0.05
CA TRP A 218 -16.32 -2.50 -1.49
C TRP A 218 -16.19 -3.97 -1.90
N VAL A 219 -15.51 -4.79 -1.10
CA VAL A 219 -15.38 -6.23 -1.33
C VAL A 219 -16.74 -6.93 -1.19
N GLU A 220 -17.54 -6.57 -0.19
CA GLU A 220 -18.91 -7.06 -0.02
C GLU A 220 -19.78 -6.73 -1.22
N GLN A 221 -19.70 -5.48 -1.71
CA GLN A 221 -20.42 -5.05 -2.90
C GLN A 221 -19.95 -5.78 -4.17
N ALA A 222 -18.64 -5.99 -4.33
CA ALA A 222 -18.08 -6.72 -5.46
C ALA A 222 -18.49 -8.19 -5.45
N MET A 223 -18.50 -8.82 -4.27
CA MET A 223 -19.01 -10.18 -4.09
C MET A 223 -20.51 -10.28 -4.39
N ALA A 224 -21.32 -9.30 -3.96
CA ALA A 224 -22.75 -9.25 -4.27
C ALA A 224 -23.03 -9.07 -5.76
N GLN A 225 -22.09 -8.46 -6.50
CA GLN A 225 -22.15 -8.29 -7.95
C GLN A 225 -21.49 -9.44 -8.73
N ASP A 226 -21.10 -10.53 -8.05
CA ASP A 226 -20.44 -11.71 -8.61
C ASP A 226 -19.15 -11.36 -9.41
N LEU A 227 -18.52 -10.23 -9.05
CA LEU A 227 -17.21 -9.85 -9.56
C LEU A 227 -16.18 -10.75 -8.89
N LEU A 228 -15.62 -11.67 -9.67
CA LEU A 228 -14.44 -12.42 -9.28
C LEU A 228 -13.30 -11.43 -8.99
N LEU A 229 -13.06 -11.17 -7.71
CA LEU A 229 -11.87 -10.48 -7.20
C LEU A 229 -10.64 -11.35 -7.49
N SER A 230 -10.24 -11.40 -8.76
CA SER A 230 -9.08 -12.13 -9.24
C SER A 230 -7.81 -11.56 -8.62
N GLY A 231 -6.85 -12.44 -8.35
CA GLY A 231 -5.67 -12.17 -7.53
C GLY A 231 -4.78 -11.00 -7.96
N GLU A 232 -5.00 -10.36 -9.10
CA GLU A 232 -4.30 -9.11 -9.48
C GLU A 232 -4.68 -7.91 -8.60
N ALA A 233 -5.96 -7.75 -8.25
CA ALA A 233 -6.40 -6.72 -7.29
C ALA A 233 -5.77 -6.93 -5.90
N ARG A 234 -5.45 -8.20 -5.57
CA ARG A 234 -4.82 -8.60 -4.31
C ARG A 234 -3.28 -8.56 -4.36
N ASN A 235 -2.67 -8.78 -5.53
CA ASN A 235 -1.21 -8.82 -5.74
C ASN A 235 -0.61 -7.44 -6.10
N GLY A 236 -1.43 -6.49 -6.55
CA GLY A 236 -1.02 -5.10 -6.81
C GLY A 236 -0.86 -4.27 -5.53
N MET A 237 -1.56 -4.63 -4.46
CA MET A 237 -1.41 -4.00 -3.13
C MET A 237 -0.18 -4.57 -2.42
N ARG A 238 1.00 -4.04 -2.75
CA ARG A 238 2.23 -4.32 -2.00
C ARG A 238 2.38 -3.32 -0.86
N GLU A 239 2.64 -3.85 0.33
CA GLU A 239 3.09 -3.06 1.48
C GLU A 239 4.45 -2.42 1.13
N TYR A 240 4.45 -1.13 0.79
CA TYR A 240 5.67 -0.36 0.64
C TYR A 240 6.15 0.08 2.01
N LYS A 241 7.08 -0.68 2.58
CA LYS A 241 7.82 -0.26 3.76
C LYS A 241 8.77 0.87 3.33
N ARG A 242 8.43 2.12 3.63
CA ARG A 242 9.37 3.25 3.44
C ARG A 242 10.54 3.03 4.39
N HIS A 243 11.70 2.68 3.84
CA HIS A 243 12.96 2.71 4.56
C HIS A 243 13.51 4.14 4.50
N GLY A 244 14.19 4.59 5.57
CA GLY A 244 14.88 5.88 5.57
C GLY A 244 15.93 5.95 4.44
N GLU A 245 16.22 7.16 3.95
CA GLU A 245 16.96 7.43 2.71
C GLU A 245 18.27 6.63 2.55
N ALA A 246 18.92 6.27 3.66
CA ALA A 246 20.13 5.45 3.70
C ALA A 246 19.99 4.06 3.03
N ALA A 247 18.78 3.47 2.99
CA ALA A 247 18.54 2.16 2.37
C ALA A 247 18.19 2.24 0.88
N SER A 248 17.96 3.44 0.36
CA SER A 248 17.66 3.69 -1.07
C SER A 248 18.91 3.98 -1.90
N ALA A 249 20.06 4.20 -1.25
CA ALA A 249 21.32 4.47 -1.92
C ALA A 249 21.87 3.20 -2.58
N ASP A 250 22.32 3.32 -3.83
CA ASP A 250 22.97 2.23 -4.56
C ASP A 250 24.26 1.79 -3.81
N PRO A 251 24.36 0.51 -3.38
CA PRO A 251 25.50 0.03 -2.60
C PRO A 251 26.83 0.16 -3.35
N GLU A 252 26.80 0.10 -4.68
CA GLU A 252 28.01 0.24 -5.50
C GLU A 252 28.51 1.71 -5.50
N ALA A 253 27.60 2.67 -5.64
CA ALA A 253 27.91 4.10 -5.52
C ALA A 253 28.46 4.46 -4.13
N VAL A 254 27.86 3.91 -3.06
CA VAL A 254 28.33 4.13 -1.67
C VAL A 254 29.75 3.58 -1.48
N GLN A 255 30.05 2.42 -2.04
CA GLN A 255 31.37 1.82 -1.92
C GLN A 255 32.45 2.62 -2.68
N LYS A 256 32.14 3.10 -3.88
CA LYS A 256 33.03 3.99 -4.65
C LYS A 256 33.34 5.28 -3.88
N GLU A 257 32.34 5.86 -3.24
CA GLU A 257 32.52 7.09 -2.47
C GLU A 257 33.36 6.88 -1.21
N LYS A 258 33.20 5.73 -0.53
CA LYS A 258 34.07 5.33 0.59
C LYS A 258 35.53 5.19 0.16
N GLU A 259 35.78 4.59 -0.99
CA GLU A 259 37.15 4.43 -1.54
C GLU A 259 37.76 5.78 -1.91
N ARG A 260 36.97 6.67 -2.54
CA ARG A 260 37.38 8.06 -2.83
C ARG A 260 37.76 8.82 -1.57
N MET A 261 36.93 8.75 -0.53
CA MET A 261 37.19 9.40 0.77
C MET A 261 38.45 8.85 1.44
N LYS A 262 38.66 7.52 1.41
CA LYS A 262 39.87 6.89 1.95
C LYS A 262 41.14 7.36 1.24
N GLY A 263 41.07 7.57 -0.07
CA GLY A 263 42.16 8.15 -0.86
C GLY A 263 42.48 9.59 -0.44
N ILE A 264 41.47 10.41 -0.22
CA ILE A 264 41.63 11.81 0.25
C ILE A 264 42.23 11.84 1.65
N ILE A 265 41.70 11.03 2.57
CA ILE A 265 42.20 10.92 3.96
C ILE A 265 43.69 10.58 3.97
N SER A 266 44.09 9.60 3.14
CA SER A 266 45.47 9.15 3.04
C SER A 266 46.37 10.19 2.36
N LYS A 267 45.90 10.85 1.29
CA LYS A 267 46.67 11.84 0.52
C LYS A 267 47.02 13.08 1.33
N TYR A 268 46.09 13.55 2.16
CA TYR A 268 46.26 14.78 2.93
C TYR A 268 46.68 14.52 4.40
N GLY A 269 46.94 13.26 4.77
CA GLY A 269 47.47 12.89 6.08
C GLY A 269 46.53 13.19 7.25
N TYR A 270 45.21 13.19 7.03
CA TYR A 270 44.23 13.45 8.08
C TYR A 270 44.29 12.33 9.13
N GLN A 271 44.67 12.68 10.36
CA GLN A 271 44.63 11.76 11.48
C GLN A 271 43.16 11.56 11.91
N PRO A 272 42.77 10.39 12.44
CA PRO A 272 41.38 10.10 12.81
C PRO A 272 40.75 11.15 13.73
N ARG A 273 41.55 11.80 14.59
CA ARG A 273 41.14 12.91 15.48
C ARG A 273 40.74 14.21 14.76
N ASN A 274 41.06 14.33 13.47
CA ASN A 274 40.74 15.48 12.62
C ASN A 274 39.59 15.17 11.64
N ILE A 275 39.00 13.97 11.73
CA ILE A 275 37.87 13.53 10.90
C ILE A 275 36.61 13.72 11.73
N PHE A 276 35.97 14.89 11.56
CA PHE A 276 34.70 15.18 12.20
C PHE A 276 33.58 14.57 11.36
N ASN A 277 32.94 13.52 11.85
CA ASN A 277 31.67 13.04 11.28
C ASN A 277 30.58 13.97 11.78
N MET A 278 30.21 14.96 10.98
CA MET A 278 29.02 15.75 11.25
C MET A 278 27.83 15.04 10.59
N ASP A 279 27.31 14.01 11.24
CA ASP A 279 25.93 13.61 10.99
C ASP A 279 25.03 14.45 11.90
N GLU A 280 23.94 14.96 11.35
CA GLU A 280 22.96 15.71 12.12
C GLU A 280 22.15 14.71 12.99
N THR A 281 22.78 14.07 13.97
CA THR A 281 22.03 13.42 15.04
C THR A 281 21.42 14.51 15.91
N GLY A 282 20.11 14.69 15.78
CA GLY A 282 19.33 15.61 16.60
C GLY A 282 19.63 15.41 18.08
N LEU A 283 20.14 16.46 18.72
CA LEU A 283 20.24 16.58 20.18
C LEU A 283 18.84 16.50 20.78
N PHE A 284 18.44 15.32 21.23
CA PHE A 284 17.33 15.18 22.15
C PHE A 284 17.86 15.49 23.56
N TYR A 285 17.54 16.67 24.08
CA TYR A 285 17.65 16.95 25.50
C TYR A 285 16.61 16.09 26.23
N ALA A 286 17.06 15.20 27.10
CA ALA A 286 16.26 14.47 28.09
C ALA A 286 16.59 15.00 29.48
#